data_AF-A0A395INC2-F1
#
_entry.id   AF-A0A395INC2-F1
#
_cell.length_a   1.000
_cell.length_b   1.000
_cell.length_c   1.000
_cell.angle_alpha   90.00
_cell.angle_beta   90.00
_cell.angle_gamma   90.00
#
_symmetry.space_group_name_H-M   'P 1'
#
loop_
_entity.id
_entity.type
_entity.pdbx_description
1 polymer ?
#
loop_
_entity_poly.entity_id
_entity_poly.type
_entity_poly.pdbx_seq_one_letter_code
_entity_poly.pdbx_strand_id
1 'polypeptide(L)'
;MNPMELEMFHQINNIIGVDPELYEYLLMIDADTSVKEDSLNRLVAACANDGKIAGICGETNLENEEQSWWTMIQVYEYFISHHLAKAFESLFGSVTCLPGCFHDVSSTYR
;
A
#
# COMPACT_ATOMS: atom_id res chain seq x y z
N MET A 1 -2.00 -24.46 0.04
CA MET A 1 -1.51 -23.49 1.04
C MET A 1 -0.09 -23.87 1.38
N ASN A 2 0.86 -22.95 1.20
CA ASN A 2 2.25 -23.18 1.56
C ASN A 2 2.43 -23.12 3.10
N PRO A 3 3.56 -23.56 3.66
CA PRO A 3 3.76 -23.58 5.11
C PRO A 3 3.59 -22.20 5.79
N MET A 4 4.06 -21.12 5.13
CA MET A 4 3.96 -19.76 5.65
C MET A 4 2.51 -19.26 5.69
N GLU A 5 1.75 -19.49 4.62
CA GLU A 5 0.32 -19.14 4.55
C GLU A 5 -0.49 -19.84 5.65
N LEU A 6 -0.21 -21.13 5.90
CA LEU A 6 -0.88 -21.88 6.96
C LEU A 6 -0.55 -21.33 8.35
N GLU A 7 0.72 -20.94 8.57
CA GLU A 7 1.14 -20.33 9.82
C GLU A 7 0.46 -18.97 10.02
N MET A 8 0.45 -18.10 9.01
CA MET A 8 -0.26 -16.82 9.06
C MET A 8 -1.75 -17.00 9.36
N PHE A 9 -2.40 -17.97 8.70
CA PHE A 9 -3.81 -18.30 8.95
C PHE A 9 -4.05 -18.66 10.42
N HIS A 10 -3.22 -19.54 10.99
CA HIS A 10 -3.34 -19.93 12.39
C HIS A 10 -3.03 -18.77 13.35
N GLN A 11 -2.05 -17.91 13.05
CA GLN A 11 -1.73 -16.77 13.90
C GLN A 11 -2.90 -15.77 13.93
N ILE A 12 -3.46 -15.43 12.78
CA ILE A 12 -4.61 -14.52 12.70
C ILE A 12 -5.81 -15.14 13.44
N ASN A 13 -6.15 -16.40 13.17
CA ASN A 13 -7.32 -17.03 13.77
C ASN A 13 -7.16 -17.23 15.30
N ASN A 14 -6.00 -17.69 15.78
CA ASN A 14 -5.82 -18.05 17.19
C ASN A 14 -5.41 -16.87 18.08
N ILE A 15 -4.63 -15.91 17.56
CA ILE A 15 -4.18 -14.74 18.35
C ILE A 15 -5.19 -13.61 18.25
N ILE A 16 -5.60 -13.25 17.03
CA ILE A 16 -6.53 -12.12 16.82
C ILE A 16 -7.98 -12.57 17.10
N GLY A 17 -8.31 -13.84 16.88
CA GLY A 17 -9.64 -14.39 17.13
C GLY A 17 -10.65 -14.09 16.02
N VAL A 18 -10.18 -13.70 14.85
CA VAL A 18 -11.00 -13.36 13.67
C VAL A 18 -10.62 -14.29 12.54
N ASP A 19 -11.63 -14.82 11.84
CA ASP A 19 -11.40 -15.64 10.65
C ASP A 19 -10.70 -14.78 9.57
N PRO A 20 -9.52 -15.20 9.07
CA PRO A 20 -8.80 -14.49 8.01
C PRO A 20 -9.65 -14.19 6.76
N GLU A 21 -10.69 -14.99 6.48
CA GLU A 21 -11.59 -14.77 5.34
C GLU A 21 -12.49 -13.53 5.47
N LEU A 22 -12.61 -12.95 6.67
CA LEU A 22 -13.42 -11.75 6.91
C LEU A 22 -12.72 -10.44 6.52
N TYR A 23 -11.42 -10.49 6.23
CA TYR A 23 -10.65 -9.30 5.84
C TYR A 23 -10.81 -9.01 4.34
N GLU A 24 -11.33 -7.83 4.01
CA GLU A 24 -11.56 -7.39 2.63
C GLU A 24 -10.34 -6.69 1.99
N TYR A 25 -9.42 -6.22 2.83
CA TYR A 25 -8.29 -5.38 2.46
C TYR A 25 -7.02 -5.86 3.18
N LEU A 26 -5.88 -5.78 2.49
CA LEU A 26 -4.55 -6.07 3.03
C LEU A 26 -3.67 -4.84 2.84
N LEU A 27 -3.45 -4.09 3.93
CA LEU A 27 -2.52 -2.99 3.97
C LEU A 27 -1.08 -3.50 4.13
N MET A 28 -0.19 -3.06 3.26
CA MET A 28 1.24 -3.30 3.33
C MET A 28 1.99 -1.98 3.53
N ILE A 29 2.95 -2.01 4.44
CA ILE A 29 3.75 -0.85 4.84
C ILE A 29 5.16 -1.30 5.23
N ASP A 30 6.16 -0.49 4.87
CA ASP A 30 7.52 -0.70 5.32
C ASP A 30 7.69 -0.27 6.78
N ALA A 31 8.56 -0.97 7.52
CA ALA A 31 8.73 -0.74 8.96
C ALA A 31 9.27 0.67 9.33
N ASP A 32 9.85 1.38 8.36
CA ASP A 32 10.39 2.73 8.48
C ASP A 32 9.47 3.81 7.87
N THR A 33 8.25 3.45 7.46
CA THR A 33 7.28 4.40 6.91
C THR A 33 6.36 4.96 7.99
N SER A 34 6.26 6.29 8.05
CA SER A 34 5.29 7.01 8.87
C SER A 34 4.01 7.32 8.08
N VAL A 35 2.85 7.07 8.69
CA VAL A 35 1.53 7.22 8.03
C VAL A 35 0.77 8.38 8.64
N LYS A 36 0.20 9.24 7.79
CA LYS A 36 -0.74 10.27 8.27
C LYS A 36 -2.04 9.61 8.74
N GLU A 37 -2.62 10.15 9.81
CA GLU A 37 -3.79 9.58 10.48
C GLU A 37 -4.97 9.30 9.53
N ASP A 38 -5.12 10.09 8.48
CA ASP A 38 -6.20 9.97 7.49
C ASP A 38 -5.85 9.11 6.27
N SER A 39 -4.59 8.72 6.07
CA SER A 39 -4.14 8.05 4.85
C SER A 39 -4.85 6.72 4.59
N LEU A 40 -4.98 5.86 5.62
CA LEU A 40 -5.66 4.56 5.47
C LEU A 40 -7.13 4.73 5.08
N ASN A 41 -7.83 5.67 5.73
CA ASN A 41 -9.23 5.96 5.42
C ASN A 41 -9.41 6.41 3.97
N ARG A 42 -8.44 7.15 3.42
CA ARG A 42 -8.48 7.60 2.02
C ARG A 42 -8.27 6.46 1.03
N LEU A 43 -7.34 5.53 1.31
CA LEU A 43 -7.12 4.35 0.46
C LEU A 43 -8.37 3.46 0.43
N VAL A 44 -8.91 3.11 1.60
CA VAL A 44 -10.10 2.28 1.70
C VAL A 44 -11.30 2.98 1.06
N ALA A 45 -11.49 4.29 1.26
CA ALA A 45 -12.57 5.03 0.63
C ALA A 45 -12.48 5.01 -0.91
N ALA A 46 -11.28 5.08 -1.49
CA ALA A 46 -11.09 4.98 -2.93
C ALA A 46 -11.45 3.59 -3.46
N CYS A 47 -10.99 2.52 -2.81
CA CYS A 47 -11.34 1.14 -3.17
C CYS A 47 -12.84 0.84 -2.98
N ALA A 48 -13.46 1.36 -1.92
CA ALA A 48 -14.89 1.19 -1.66
C ALA A 48 -15.74 1.96 -2.69
N ASN A 49 -15.25 3.09 -3.20
CA ASN A 49 -15.93 3.88 -4.22
C ASN A 49 -15.85 3.24 -5.61
N ASP A 50 -14.76 2.54 -5.93
CA ASP A 50 -14.62 1.80 -7.19
C ASP A 50 -14.17 0.35 -6.94
N GLY A 51 -15.12 -0.57 -6.94
CA GLY A 51 -14.88 -2.01 -6.75
C GLY A 51 -14.08 -2.68 -7.88
N LYS A 52 -13.68 -1.96 -8.93
CA LYS A 52 -12.73 -2.48 -9.93
C LYS A 52 -11.27 -2.30 -9.50
N ILE A 53 -11.00 -1.49 -8.47
CA ILE A 53 -9.66 -1.27 -7.96
C ILE A 53 -9.22 -2.50 -7.17
N ALA A 54 -8.35 -3.31 -7.76
CA ALA A 54 -7.74 -4.45 -7.10
C ALA A 54 -6.66 -4.04 -6.08
N GLY A 55 -6.03 -2.87 -6.29
CA GLY A 55 -5.06 -2.33 -5.35
C GLY A 55 -4.75 -0.87 -5.64
N ILE A 56 -4.36 -0.16 -4.58
CA ILE A 56 -4.10 1.29 -4.59
C ILE A 56 -2.86 1.58 -3.76
N CYS A 57 -2.04 2.51 -4.22
CA CYS A 57 -0.91 3.02 -3.46
C CYS A 57 -1.15 4.46 -3.03
N GLY A 58 -0.69 4.80 -1.83
CA GLY A 58 -0.70 6.19 -1.38
C GLY A 58 0.53 6.95 -1.86
N GLU A 59 0.46 8.27 -1.74
CA GLU A 59 1.61 9.13 -1.98
C GLU A 59 2.63 8.97 -0.84
N THR A 60 3.90 8.80 -1.20
CA THR A 60 5.01 8.63 -0.25
C THR A 60 6.09 9.65 -0.55
N ASN A 61 6.61 10.31 0.49
CA ASN A 61 7.67 11.31 0.42
C ASN A 61 8.72 11.04 1.51
N LEU A 62 9.92 11.59 1.34
CA LEU A 62 10.99 11.46 2.33
C LEU A 62 10.76 12.40 3.52
N GLU A 63 10.97 11.90 4.73
CA GLU A 63 10.92 12.74 5.95
C GLU A 63 12.22 13.54 6.16
N ASN A 64 13.35 13.05 5.63
CA ASN A 64 14.69 13.62 5.85
C ASN A 64 15.31 14.24 4.60
N GLU A 65 14.47 14.78 3.70
CA GLU A 65 14.87 15.33 2.41
C GLU A 65 16.08 16.28 2.46
N GLU A 66 16.19 17.14 3.48
CA GLU A 66 17.26 18.13 3.63
C GLU A 66 18.51 17.65 4.39
N GLN A 67 18.54 16.41 4.86
CA GLN A 67 19.60 15.94 5.77
C GLN A 67 20.95 15.74 5.07
N SER A 68 20.96 15.39 3.78
CA SER A 68 22.17 15.13 3.00
C SER A 68 21.95 15.39 1.51
N TRP A 69 23.05 15.58 0.77
CA TRP A 69 22.98 15.66 -0.69
C TRP A 69 22.36 14.41 -1.35
N TRP A 70 22.48 13.23 -0.73
CA TRP A 70 21.84 11.99 -1.19
C TRP A 70 20.32 12.04 -1.05
N THR A 71 19.82 12.39 0.14
CA THR A 71 18.38 12.49 0.40
C THR A 71 17.73 13.60 -0.41
N MET A 72 18.46 14.70 -0.67
CA MET A 72 18.01 15.77 -1.56
C MET A 72 17.83 15.28 -3.01
N ILE A 73 18.73 14.43 -3.51
CA ILE A 73 18.58 13.81 -4.83
C ILE A 73 17.41 12.82 -4.83
N GLN A 74 17.24 12.06 -3.75
CA GLN A 74 16.21 11.03 -3.61
C GLN A 74 14.78 11.60 -3.68
N VAL A 75 14.57 12.86 -3.31
CA VAL A 75 13.28 13.57 -3.51
C VAL A 75 12.84 13.50 -4.98
N TYR A 76 13.75 13.72 -5.92
CA TYR A 76 13.43 13.66 -7.35
C TYR A 76 13.11 12.24 -7.80
N GLU A 77 13.83 11.26 -7.29
CA GLU A 77 13.58 9.85 -7.59
C GLU A 77 12.19 9.43 -7.13
N TYR A 78 11.84 9.72 -5.87
CA TYR A 78 10.52 9.42 -5.31
C TYR A 78 9.41 10.17 -6.03
N PHE A 79 9.60 11.46 -6.33
CA PHE A 79 8.62 12.24 -7.06
C PHE A 79 8.34 11.67 -8.46
N ILE A 80 9.38 11.33 -9.22
CA ILE A 80 9.20 10.78 -10.57
C ILE A 80 8.55 9.39 -10.50
N SER A 81 9.02 8.52 -9.61
CA SER A 81 8.61 7.11 -9.56
C SER A 81 7.28 6.85 -8.87
N HIS A 82 6.98 7.54 -7.77
CA HIS A 82 5.79 7.30 -6.94
C HIS A 82 4.66 8.29 -7.25
N HIS A 83 4.98 9.56 -7.53
CA HIS A 83 3.97 10.57 -7.78
C HIS A 83 3.62 10.66 -9.27
N LEU A 84 4.60 10.98 -10.12
CA LEU A 84 4.34 11.25 -11.53
C LEU A 84 4.03 9.98 -12.34
N ALA A 85 4.90 8.97 -12.27
CA ALA A 85 4.75 7.76 -13.07
C ALA A 85 3.47 6.98 -12.69
N LYS A 86 3.15 6.84 -11.40
CA LYS A 86 1.94 6.12 -10.97
C LYS A 86 0.65 6.84 -11.30
N ALA A 87 0.63 8.17 -11.15
CA ALA A 87 -0.50 8.95 -11.62
C ALA A 87 -0.69 8.80 -13.14
N PHE A 88 0.39 8.81 -13.92
CA PHE A 88 0.32 8.59 -15.36
C PHE A 88 -0.16 7.17 -15.71
N GLU A 89 0.39 6.13 -15.09
CA GLU A 89 -0.03 4.74 -15.28
C GLU A 89 -1.54 4.59 -14.96
N SER A 90 -2.02 5.20 -13.87
CA SER A 90 -3.43 5.12 -13.47
C SER A 90 -4.41 5.66 -14.53
N LEU A 91 -3.97 6.58 -15.41
CA LEU A 91 -4.79 7.04 -16.54
C LEU A 91 -5.12 5.92 -17.53
N PHE A 92 -4.31 4.87 -17.56
CA PHE A 92 -4.51 3.66 -18.37
C PHE A 92 -5.25 2.55 -17.60
N GLY A 93 -5.71 2.83 -16.38
CA GLY A 93 -6.50 1.90 -15.56
C GLY A 93 -5.67 0.83 -14.85
N SER A 94 -4.36 0.96 -14.79
CA SER A 94 -3.49 0.05 -14.02
C SER A 94 -2.21 0.76 -13.56
N VAL A 95 -1.60 0.25 -12.51
CA VAL A 95 -0.22 0.58 -12.14
C VAL A 95 0.62 -0.67 -12.28
N THR A 96 1.83 -0.54 -12.84
CA THR A 96 2.67 -1.70 -13.15
C THR A 96 3.28 -2.34 -11.90
N CYS A 97 3.40 -1.55 -10.84
CA CYS A 97 3.95 -1.94 -9.55
C CYS A 97 3.33 -1.06 -8.46
N LEU A 98 2.83 -1.67 -7.38
CA LEU A 98 2.41 -1.00 -6.16
C LEU A 98 3.64 -0.84 -5.24
N PRO A 99 4.02 0.40 -4.86
CA PRO A 99 5.12 0.63 -3.92
C PRO A 99 4.91 -0.07 -2.59
N GLY A 100 5.92 -0.82 -2.12
CA GLY A 100 5.91 -1.54 -0.85
C GLY A 100 5.72 -0.65 0.38
N CYS A 101 6.14 0.62 0.27
CA CYS A 101 6.12 1.58 1.37
C CYS A 101 4.72 1.87 1.91
N PHE A 102 3.69 1.98 1.05
CA PHE A 102 2.33 2.23 1.50
C PHE A 102 1.29 1.91 0.42
N HIS A 103 0.70 0.71 0.48
CA HIS A 103 -0.35 0.30 -0.45
C HIS A 103 -1.35 -0.66 0.17
N ASP A 104 -2.54 -0.71 -0.41
CA ASP A 104 -3.63 -1.60 -0.02
C ASP A 104 -4.02 -2.48 -1.22
N VAL A 105 -4.30 -3.75 -0.96
CA VAL A 105 -4.76 -4.73 -1.94
C VAL A 105 -6.13 -5.24 -1.50
N SER A 106 -7.13 -5.08 -2.35
CA SER A 106 -8.44 -5.66 -2.10
C SER A 106 -8.38 -7.17 -2.37
N SER A 107 -8.85 -7.97 -1.43
CA SER A 107 -9.02 -9.42 -1.62
C SER A 107 -10.20 -9.74 -2.55
N THR A 108 -10.99 -8.72 -2.89
CA THR A 108 -12.23 -8.87 -3.63
C THR A 108 -11.98 -8.82 -5.14
N TYR A 109 -11.64 -9.96 -5.74
CA TYR A 109 -12.03 -10.22 -7.13
C TYR A 109 -13.53 -10.54 -7.14
N ARG A 110 -14.38 -9.51 -7.30
CA ARG A 110 -15.78 -9.69 -7.70
C ARG A 110 -15.90 -9.66 -9.22
#